data_AF-A0A377CXX3-F1
#
_entry.id   AF-A0A377CXX3-F1
#
_cell.length_a   1.000
_cell.length_b   1.000
_cell.length_c   1.000
_cell.angle_alpha   90.00
_cell.angle_beta   90.00
_cell.angle_gamma   90.00
#
_symmetry.space_group_name_H-M   'P 1'
#
loop_
_entity.id
_entity.type
_entity.pdbx_description
1 polymer ?
#
loop_
_entity_poly.entity_id
_entity_poly.type
_entity_poly.pdbx_seq_one_letter_code
_entity_poly.pdbx_strand_id
1 'polypeptide(L)'
;MFSNYPRETRLQYVKRFYDAVSTFKISLPTPIMSGVRTPTRQFSSCVLIECGDSLDSINATSSAIVKYVSQRAGIGINAGRIRALGSPIRGGEAFHTGCIPFYKHFQTAVKSCSQGGVRGGAATLFYPMWHLEVESLLVLKKQPWCGRQPRASYGLRGTNQQTDVYPSAER
;
A
#
# COMPACT_ATOMS: atom_id res chain seq x y z
N MET A 1 -15.84 -10.76 -18.57
CA MET A 1 -15.58 -9.45 -19.22
C MET A 1 -16.62 -9.15 -20.30
N PHE A 2 -16.79 -10.00 -21.32
CA PHE A 2 -17.73 -9.76 -22.42
C PHE A 2 -19.14 -10.36 -22.23
N SER A 3 -19.48 -10.82 -21.03
CA SER A 3 -20.76 -11.51 -20.76
C SER A 3 -21.97 -10.64 -21.05
N ASN A 4 -21.84 -9.33 -20.83
CA ASN A 4 -22.93 -8.35 -20.89
C ASN A 4 -23.03 -7.66 -22.27
N TYR A 5 -22.20 -8.04 -23.23
CA TYR A 5 -22.24 -7.45 -24.58
C TYR A 5 -23.43 -7.99 -25.39
N PRO A 6 -23.96 -7.23 -26.36
CA PRO A 6 -25.02 -7.68 -27.26
C PRO A 6 -24.66 -9.00 -27.95
N ARG A 7 -25.62 -9.92 -28.11
CA ARG A 7 -25.35 -11.26 -28.64
C ARG A 7 -24.73 -11.24 -30.04
N GLU A 8 -25.12 -10.26 -30.85
CA GLU A 8 -24.65 -10.05 -32.24
C GLU A 8 -23.13 -9.79 -32.30
N THR A 9 -22.59 -8.98 -31.40
CA THR A 9 -21.18 -8.55 -31.43
C THR A 9 -20.31 -9.26 -30.40
N ARG A 10 -20.90 -9.90 -29.39
CA ARG A 10 -20.20 -10.52 -28.26
C ARG A 10 -19.11 -11.50 -28.70
N LEU A 11 -19.43 -12.43 -29.60
CA LEU A 11 -18.46 -13.43 -30.06
C LEU A 11 -17.33 -12.82 -30.89
N GLN A 12 -17.62 -11.75 -31.63
CA GLN A 12 -16.62 -11.02 -32.40
C GLN A 12 -15.58 -10.37 -31.47
N TYR A 13 -16.03 -9.73 -30.39
CA TYR A 13 -15.12 -9.16 -29.38
C TYR A 13 -14.32 -10.23 -28.64
N VAL A 14 -14.94 -11.36 -28.27
CA VAL A 14 -14.25 -12.49 -27.62
C VAL A 14 -13.12 -13.02 -28.49
N LYS A 15 -13.40 -13.28 -29.78
CA LYS A 15 -12.38 -13.77 -30.72
C LYS A 15 -11.24 -12.77 -30.88
N ARG A 16 -11.55 -11.50 -31.15
CA ARG A 16 -10.54 -10.44 -31.32
C ARG A 16 -9.65 -10.27 -30.09
N PHE A 17 -10.25 -10.33 -28.90
CA PHE A 17 -9.50 -10.20 -27.65
C PHE A 17 -8.63 -11.44 -27.38
N TYR A 18 -9.15 -12.63 -27.65
CA TYR A 18 -8.38 -13.87 -27.56
C TYR A 18 -7.17 -13.86 -28.50
N ASP A 19 -7.35 -13.46 -29.76
CA ASP A 19 -6.26 -13.37 -30.74
C ASP A 19 -5.19 -12.36 -30.29
N ALA A 20 -5.61 -11.20 -29.75
CA ALA A 20 -4.68 -10.18 -29.27
C ALA A 20 -3.86 -10.63 -28.05
N VAL A 21 -4.47 -11.35 -27.10
CA VAL A 21 -3.78 -11.82 -25.89
C VAL A 21 -2.91 -13.05 -26.18
N SER A 22 -3.39 -13.99 -27.00
CA SER A 22 -2.66 -15.22 -27.36
C SER A 22 -1.44 -14.96 -28.25
N THR A 23 -1.47 -13.90 -29.08
CA THR A 23 -0.33 -13.47 -29.89
C THR A 23 0.56 -12.43 -29.18
N PHE A 24 0.41 -12.26 -27.87
CA PHE A 24 1.17 -11.33 -27.03
C PHE A 24 1.12 -9.86 -27.45
N LYS A 25 0.12 -9.46 -28.23
CA LYS A 25 -0.11 -8.04 -28.57
C LYS A 25 -0.58 -7.22 -27.37
N ILE A 26 -1.23 -7.88 -26.40
CA ILE A 26 -1.71 -7.28 -25.15
C ILE A 26 -1.26 -8.17 -23.99
N SER A 27 -0.56 -7.57 -23.02
CA SER A 27 -0.22 -8.22 -21.75
C SER A 27 -1.28 -7.90 -20.69
N LEU A 28 -1.71 -8.91 -19.95
CA LEU A 28 -2.68 -8.77 -18.87
C LEU A 28 -1.98 -8.87 -17.51
N PRO A 29 -2.42 -8.09 -16.51
CA PRO A 29 -1.86 -8.16 -15.16
C PRO A 29 -2.23 -9.49 -14.48
N THR A 30 -1.37 -9.93 -13.56
CA THR A 30 -1.50 -11.20 -12.82
C THR A 30 -2.88 -11.43 -12.16
N PRO A 31 -3.55 -10.45 -11.50
CA PRO A 31 -4.88 -10.69 -10.92
C PRO A 31 -5.96 -10.96 -11.98
N ILE A 32 -5.85 -10.37 -13.18
CA ILE A 32 -6.77 -10.67 -14.28
C ILE A 32 -6.51 -12.09 -14.78
N MET A 33 -5.25 -12.46 -15.02
CA MET A 33 -4.92 -13.81 -15.52
C MET A 33 -5.25 -14.92 -14.52
N SER A 34 -5.08 -14.69 -13.22
CA SER A 34 -5.32 -15.70 -12.17
C SER A 34 -6.76 -15.69 -11.62
N GLY A 35 -7.51 -14.61 -11.83
CA GLY A 35 -8.85 -14.43 -11.26
C GLY A 35 -9.98 -14.46 -12.27
N VAL A 36 -9.76 -14.05 -13.54
CA VAL A 36 -10.85 -14.06 -14.52
C VAL A 36 -11.20 -15.51 -14.83
N ARG A 37 -12.46 -15.90 -14.53
CA ARG A 37 -13.06 -17.26 -14.57
C ARG A 37 -13.20 -17.95 -13.20
N THR A 38 -12.64 -17.41 -12.13
CA THR A 38 -12.91 -17.91 -10.77
C THR A 38 -14.08 -17.15 -10.11
N PRO A 39 -14.62 -17.63 -8.97
CA PRO A 39 -15.66 -16.92 -8.22
C PRO A 39 -15.19 -15.57 -7.64
N THR A 40 -13.88 -15.36 -7.50
CA THR A 40 -13.32 -14.14 -6.94
C THR A 40 -13.43 -12.99 -7.94
N ARG A 41 -14.14 -11.93 -7.57
CA ARG A 41 -14.46 -10.78 -8.44
C ARG A 41 -13.55 -9.56 -8.20
N GLN A 42 -12.41 -9.74 -7.54
CA GLN A 42 -11.42 -8.68 -7.35
C GLN A 42 -10.32 -8.84 -8.40
N PHE A 43 -10.11 -7.80 -9.21
CA PHE A 43 -9.04 -7.75 -10.21
C PHE A 43 -8.11 -6.53 -10.09
N SER A 44 -8.29 -5.70 -9.06
CA SER A 44 -7.48 -4.50 -8.85
C SER A 44 -6.13 -4.86 -8.22
N SER A 45 -5.06 -4.66 -8.97
CA SER A 45 -3.69 -4.97 -8.54
C SER A 45 -3.18 -4.05 -7.44
N CYS A 46 -3.59 -2.77 -7.43
CA CYS A 46 -3.05 -1.73 -6.56
C CYS A 46 -4.18 -0.96 -5.88
N VAL A 47 -4.06 -0.72 -4.59
CA VAL A 47 -5.00 0.09 -3.81
C VAL A 47 -4.22 1.16 -3.06
N LEU A 48 -4.67 2.40 -3.18
CA LEU A 48 -4.12 3.56 -2.47
C LEU A 48 -5.05 3.89 -1.30
N ILE A 49 -4.49 3.99 -0.10
CA ILE A 49 -5.22 4.30 1.13
C ILE A 49 -4.55 5.51 1.78
N GLU A 50 -5.33 6.55 2.06
CA GLU A 50 -4.87 7.70 2.82
C GLU A 50 -5.31 7.55 4.28
N CYS A 51 -4.36 7.76 5.21
CA CYS A 51 -4.60 7.76 6.63
C CYS A 51 -4.64 9.20 7.15
N GLY A 52 -5.72 9.57 7.83
CA GLY A 52 -5.83 10.81 8.57
C GLY A 52 -5.17 10.74 9.96
N ASP A 53 -5.14 11.88 10.65
CA ASP A 53 -4.57 12.05 12.00
C ASP A 53 -5.62 11.79 13.09
N SER A 54 -6.26 10.63 13.03
CA SER A 54 -7.23 10.18 14.05
C SER A 54 -7.17 8.68 14.24
N LEU A 55 -7.48 8.21 15.46
CA LEU A 55 -7.49 6.77 15.77
C LEU A 55 -8.52 6.01 14.93
N ASP A 56 -9.67 6.62 14.67
CA ASP A 56 -10.70 6.04 13.80
C ASP A 56 -10.18 5.86 12.37
N SER A 57 -9.47 6.85 11.83
CA SER A 57 -8.86 6.72 10.51
C SER A 57 -7.77 5.66 10.51
N ILE A 58 -6.92 5.58 11.53
CA ILE A 58 -5.86 4.57 11.63
C ILE A 58 -6.45 3.16 11.63
N ASN A 59 -7.51 2.94 12.42
CA ASN A 59 -8.21 1.65 12.51
C ASN A 59 -8.91 1.30 11.19
N ALA A 60 -9.55 2.29 10.54
CA ALA A 60 -10.16 2.11 9.23
C ALA A 60 -9.12 1.75 8.15
N THR A 61 -7.97 2.43 8.14
CA THR A 61 -6.86 2.12 7.23
C THR A 61 -6.34 0.71 7.47
N SER A 62 -6.09 0.32 8.73
CA SER A 62 -5.65 -1.04 9.07
C SER A 62 -6.63 -2.12 8.63
N SER A 63 -7.93 -1.92 8.88
CA SER A 63 -8.99 -2.84 8.47
C SER A 63 -9.08 -2.97 6.94
N ALA A 64 -8.95 -1.84 6.22
CA ALA A 64 -8.94 -1.83 4.77
C ALA A 64 -7.73 -2.59 4.20
N ILE A 65 -6.54 -2.41 4.78
CA ILE A 65 -5.32 -3.13 4.40
C ILE A 65 -5.55 -4.63 4.47
N VAL A 66 -6.01 -5.15 5.60
CA VAL A 66 -6.23 -6.60 5.79
C VAL A 66 -7.20 -7.14 4.74
N LYS A 67 -8.30 -6.42 4.48
CA LYS A 67 -9.30 -6.82 3.49
C LYS A 67 -8.71 -6.89 2.07
N TYR A 68 -7.95 -5.87 1.66
CA TYR A 68 -7.39 -5.82 0.31
C TYR A 68 -6.19 -6.74 0.10
N VAL A 69 -5.36 -6.95 1.12
CA VAL A 69 -4.25 -7.90 1.06
C VAL A 69 -4.76 -9.34 0.91
N SER A 70 -5.84 -9.71 1.61
CA SER A 70 -6.49 -11.01 1.44
C SER A 70 -6.98 -11.24 0.00
N GLN A 71 -7.26 -10.15 -0.73
CA GLN A 71 -7.75 -10.15 -2.11
C GLN A 71 -6.63 -9.93 -3.16
N ARG A 72 -5.37 -10.16 -2.79
CA ARG A 72 -4.20 -10.10 -3.70
C ARG A 72 -3.84 -8.69 -4.21
N ALA A 73 -4.31 -7.63 -3.55
CA ALA A 73 -3.91 -6.27 -3.90
C ALA A 73 -2.56 -5.90 -3.24
N GLY A 74 -1.73 -5.14 -3.96
CA GLY A 74 -0.63 -4.37 -3.40
C GLY A 74 -1.13 -3.05 -2.82
N ILE A 75 -0.55 -2.61 -1.71
CA ILE A 75 -1.06 -1.46 -0.96
C ILE A 75 -0.08 -0.28 -1.03
N GLY A 76 -0.59 0.90 -1.37
CA GLY A 76 0.06 2.19 -1.14
C GLY A 76 -0.61 2.90 0.04
N ILE A 77 0.13 3.25 1.08
CA ILE A 77 -0.40 3.89 2.29
C ILE A 77 0.19 5.30 2.36
N ASN A 78 -0.64 6.34 2.27
CA ASN A 78 -0.23 7.69 2.63
C ASN A 78 -0.46 7.89 4.13
N ALA A 79 0.61 7.97 4.92
CA ALA A 79 0.53 8.18 6.37
C ALA A 79 1.25 9.47 6.79
N GLY A 80 1.50 10.39 5.85
CA GLY A 80 2.19 11.65 6.11
C GLY A 80 1.41 12.66 6.97
N ARG A 81 0.11 12.44 7.20
CA ARG A 81 -0.72 13.31 8.04
C ARG A 81 -0.63 12.97 9.53
N ILE A 82 -0.09 11.81 9.91
CA ILE A 82 0.03 11.39 11.31
C ILE A 82 0.97 12.36 12.02
N ARG A 83 0.55 12.91 13.14
CA ARG A 83 1.36 13.87 13.89
C ARG A 83 2.65 13.25 14.45
N ALA A 84 3.66 14.10 14.65
CA ALA A 84 4.96 13.67 15.15
C ALA A 84 4.97 13.35 16.65
N LEU A 85 6.01 12.64 17.08
CA LEU A 85 6.34 12.32 18.47
C LEU A 85 6.31 13.59 19.34
N GLY A 86 5.70 13.50 20.51
CA GLY A 86 5.62 14.61 21.47
C GLY A 86 4.54 15.64 21.17
N SER A 87 3.79 15.50 20.06
CA SER A 87 2.62 16.35 19.81
C SER A 87 1.57 16.18 20.91
N PRO A 88 0.91 17.27 21.36
CA PRO A 88 -0.09 17.18 22.40
C PRO A 88 -1.35 16.47 21.91
N ILE A 89 -1.90 15.60 22.75
CA ILE A 89 -3.21 14.96 22.54
C ILE A 89 -4.17 15.55 23.59
N ARG A 90 -5.37 15.95 23.14
CA ARG A 90 -6.44 16.48 24.00
C ARG A 90 -5.97 17.59 24.96
N GLY A 91 -5.22 18.57 24.46
CA GLY A 91 -4.76 19.70 25.26
C GLY A 91 -3.67 19.37 26.29
N GLY A 92 -3.02 18.21 26.20
CA GLY A 92 -1.89 17.83 27.07
C GLY A 92 -2.16 16.65 28.00
N GLU A 93 -3.31 15.98 27.88
CA GLU A 93 -3.62 14.76 28.65
C GLU A 93 -2.67 13.60 28.32
N ALA A 94 -2.17 13.54 27.08
CA ALA A 94 -1.26 12.50 26.64
C ALA A 94 -0.26 13.03 25.61
N PHE A 95 0.92 12.41 25.60
CA PHE A 95 1.96 12.64 24.60
C PHE A 95 1.80 11.65 23.45
N HIS A 96 1.89 12.15 22.22
CA HIS A 96 1.85 11.30 21.04
C HIS A 96 3.13 10.44 20.95
N THR A 97 2.96 9.13 20.74
CA THR A 97 4.05 8.14 20.69
C THR A 97 4.78 8.07 19.35
N GLY A 98 4.42 8.96 18.41
CA GLY A 98 5.06 9.13 17.10
C GLY A 98 4.46 8.26 16.01
N CYS A 99 5.05 8.33 14.82
CA CYS A 99 4.55 7.62 13.63
C CYS A 99 4.97 6.13 13.59
N ILE A 100 6.13 5.81 14.18
CA ILE A 100 6.76 4.49 14.11
C ILE A 100 5.86 3.36 14.65
N PRO A 101 5.17 3.49 15.80
CA PRO A 101 4.27 2.46 16.29
C PRO A 101 3.11 2.16 15.33
N PHE A 102 2.53 3.19 14.70
CA PHE A 102 1.47 3.02 13.71
C PHE A 102 1.99 2.34 12.43
N TYR A 103 3.22 2.64 12.02
CA TYR A 103 3.82 1.98 10.86
C TYR A 103 4.09 0.50 11.11
N LYS A 104 4.47 0.13 12.35
CA LYS A 104 4.54 -1.28 12.77
C LYS A 104 3.16 -1.95 12.71
N HIS A 105 2.12 -1.27 13.15
CA HIS A 105 0.75 -1.77 13.08
C HIS A 105 0.30 -2.02 11.62
N PHE A 106 0.56 -1.08 10.71
CA PHE A 106 0.29 -1.26 9.29
C PHE A 106 1.12 -2.40 8.69
N GLN A 107 2.37 -2.58 9.10
CA GLN A 107 3.16 -3.72 8.66
C GLN A 107 2.55 -5.05 9.09
N THR A 108 2.07 -5.16 10.34
CA THR A 108 1.42 -6.39 10.80
C THR A 108 0.13 -6.65 10.04
N ALA A 109 -0.64 -5.61 9.71
CA ALA A 109 -1.83 -5.69 8.87
C ALA A 109 -1.49 -6.14 7.43
N VAL A 110 -0.38 -5.67 6.85
CA VAL A 110 0.06 -6.08 5.50
C VAL A 110 0.53 -7.53 5.48
N LYS A 111 1.15 -8.00 6.58
CA LYS A 111 1.66 -9.37 6.69
C LYS A 111 0.63 -10.36 7.26
N SER A 112 -0.56 -9.91 7.64
CA SER A 112 -1.57 -10.78 8.26
C SER A 112 -2.11 -11.84 7.31
N CYS A 113 -2.04 -11.60 6.00
CA CYS A 113 -2.51 -12.53 4.97
C CYS A 113 -1.45 -12.69 3.87
N SER A 114 -1.29 -13.91 3.35
CA SER A 114 -0.60 -14.10 2.07
C SER A 114 -1.57 -13.76 0.94
N GLN A 115 -1.09 -13.17 -0.17
CA GLN A 115 -1.92 -12.82 -1.32
C GLN A 115 -2.42 -14.09 -2.01
N GLY A 116 -3.44 -14.74 -1.43
CA GLY A 116 -4.06 -15.98 -1.90
C GLY A 116 -3.07 -17.09 -2.25
N GLY A 117 -2.02 -17.25 -1.43
CA GLY A 117 -1.02 -18.32 -1.54
C GLY A 117 0.10 -18.12 -2.55
N VAL A 118 0.08 -17.05 -3.37
CA VAL A 118 1.03 -16.88 -4.49
C VAL A 118 2.21 -15.97 -4.13
N ARG A 119 1.99 -14.90 -3.36
CA ARG A 119 3.04 -13.93 -2.94
C ARG A 119 2.76 -13.36 -1.54
N GLY A 120 3.81 -12.91 -0.85
CA GLY A 120 3.67 -12.15 0.40
C GLY A 120 3.09 -10.75 0.13
N GLY A 121 2.24 -10.26 1.03
CA GLY A 121 1.71 -8.90 0.98
C GLY A 121 2.83 -7.87 0.95
N ALA A 122 2.78 -6.95 -0.02
CA ALA A 122 3.73 -5.86 -0.16
C ALA A 122 3.00 -4.53 -0.04
N ALA A 123 3.62 -3.58 0.67
CA ALA A 123 3.10 -2.24 0.75
C ALA A 123 4.20 -1.18 0.72
N THR A 124 3.84 -0.01 0.21
CA THR A 124 4.67 1.19 0.15
C THR A 124 4.02 2.26 1.00
N LEU A 125 4.79 2.92 1.84
CA LEU A 125 4.30 3.96 2.75
C LEU A 125 4.89 5.31 2.33
N PHE A 126 4.02 6.31 2.21
CA PHE A 126 4.35 7.67 1.79
C PHE A 126 4.27 8.63 2.98
N TYR A 127 5.28 9.50 3.07
CA TYR A 127 5.35 10.61 4.01
C TYR A 127 6.09 11.80 3.36
N PRO A 128 5.80 13.05 3.75
CA PRO A 128 6.49 14.22 3.22
C PRO A 128 7.92 14.32 3.79
N MET A 129 8.81 14.94 3.02
CA MET A 129 10.21 15.15 3.43
C MET A 129 10.33 16.10 4.64
N TRP A 130 9.44 17.08 4.76
CA TRP A 130 9.42 18.06 5.85
C TRP A 130 8.80 17.52 7.15
N HIS A 131 8.48 16.22 7.22
CA HIS A 131 7.94 15.62 8.42
C HIS A 131 8.97 15.67 9.57
N LEU A 132 8.55 16.04 10.79
CA LEU A 132 9.48 16.20 11.92
C LEU A 132 10.28 14.93 12.24
N GLU A 133 9.68 13.75 12.01
CA GLU A 133 10.34 12.45 12.19
C GLU A 133 11.11 11.94 10.95
N VAL A 134 11.32 12.74 9.90
CA VAL A 134 11.85 12.26 8.60
C VAL A 134 13.17 11.49 8.71
N GLU A 135 14.11 11.94 9.54
CA GLU A 135 15.41 11.28 9.74
C GLU A 135 15.24 9.87 10.32
N SER A 136 14.28 9.74 11.25
CA SER A 136 13.94 8.46 11.87
C SER A 136 13.19 7.55 10.88
N LEU A 137 12.34 8.11 10.02
CA LEU A 137 11.60 7.37 9.00
C LEU A 137 12.51 6.84 7.88
N LEU A 138 13.51 7.63 7.48
CA LEU A 138 14.49 7.25 6.45
C LEU A 138 15.32 6.01 6.84
N VAL A 139 15.66 5.88 8.13
CA VAL A 139 16.48 4.76 8.61
C VAL A 139 15.69 3.51 8.95
N LEU A 140 14.36 3.51 8.79
CA LEU A 140 13.52 2.36 9.16
C LEU A 140 13.95 1.07 8.47
N LYS A 141 14.36 1.11 7.20
CA LYS A 141 14.75 -0.08 6.45
C LYS A 141 16.18 -0.59 6.78
N LYS A 142 16.99 0.16 7.50
CA LYS A 142 18.38 -0.23 7.79
C LYS A 142 18.39 -1.37 8.81
N GLN A 143 19.01 -2.49 8.43
CA GLN A 143 19.37 -3.52 9.41
C GLN A 143 20.56 -3.00 10.23
N PRO A 144 20.51 -3.00 11.57
CA PRO A 144 21.71 -2.73 12.35
C PRO A 144 22.73 -3.84 12.09
N TRP A 145 23.94 -3.48 11.69
CA TRP A 145 25.04 -4.41 11.44
C TRP A 145 25.64 -5.02 12.73
N CYS A 146 25.15 -4.67 13.92
CA CYS A 146 25.66 -5.23 15.17
C CYS A 146 24.64 -5.08 16.32
N GLY A 147 24.17 -6.21 16.87
CA GLY A 147 23.85 -6.44 18.28
C GLY A 147 22.73 -5.65 19.00
N ARG A 148 22.27 -4.50 18.52
CA ARG A 148 21.09 -3.81 19.09
C ARG A 148 19.83 -4.45 18.52
N GLN A 149 18.85 -4.75 19.38
CA GLN A 149 17.56 -5.38 19.05
C GLN A 149 17.08 -5.02 17.64
N PRO A 150 16.60 -6.00 16.84
CA PRO A 150 16.27 -5.77 15.45
C PRO A 150 15.24 -4.64 15.38
N ARG A 151 15.67 -3.47 14.89
CA ARG A 151 14.78 -2.51 14.25
C ARG A 151 14.29 -3.27 13.02
N ALA A 152 13.20 -4.01 13.22
CA ALA A 152 12.73 -5.07 12.34
C ALA A 152 12.84 -4.64 10.89
N SER A 153 13.36 -5.49 10.02
CA SER A 153 13.35 -5.25 8.57
C SER A 153 11.92 -4.97 8.14
N TYR A 154 11.57 -3.69 8.01
CA TYR A 154 10.20 -3.30 7.68
C TYR A 154 9.97 -3.77 6.24
N GLY A 155 9.01 -4.65 6.05
CA GLY A 155 8.58 -5.09 4.70
C GLY A 155 7.89 -3.97 3.91
N LEU A 156 7.80 -2.78 4.51
CA LEU A 156 7.28 -1.55 3.94
C LEU A 156 8.43 -0.79 3.26
N ARG A 157 8.26 -0.46 1.98
CA ARG A 157 9.12 0.53 1.34
C ARG A 157 8.62 1.92 1.73
N GLY A 158 9.40 2.65 2.52
CA GLY A 158 9.19 4.09 2.70
C GLY A 158 9.62 4.82 1.43
N THR A 159 8.74 5.63 0.86
CA THR A 159 9.05 6.51 -0.27
C THR A 159 8.70 7.94 0.11
N ASN A 160 9.68 8.83 0.08
CA ASN A 160 9.48 10.24 0.33
C ASN A 160 8.68 10.84 -0.82
N GLN A 161 7.65 11.63 -0.51
CA GLN A 161 7.04 12.50 -1.52
C GLN A 161 7.91 13.75 -1.64
N GLN A 162 8.65 13.85 -2.74
CA GLN A 162 9.39 15.04 -3.11
C GLN A 162 8.46 15.91 -3.97
N THR A 163 7.92 16.97 -3.38
CA THR A 163 7.29 18.05 -4.13
C THR A 163 8.40 18.93 -4.69
N ASP A 164 8.40 19.20 -6.00
CA ASP A 164 9.38 20.00 -6.78
C ASP A 164 9.54 21.47 -6.33
N VAL A 165 9.14 21.82 -5.10
CA VAL A 165 9.17 23.18 -4.54
C VAL A 165 10.52 23.49 -3.87
N TYR A 166 11.43 22.52 -3.72
CA TYR A 166 12.68 22.64 -2.95
C TYR A 166 14.00 22.50 -3.75
N PRO A 167 14.25 23.20 -4.87
CA PRO A 167 15.63 23.52 -5.25
C PRO A 167 16.18 24.76 -4.53
N SER A 168 15.39 25.44 -3.69
CA SER A 168 15.68 26.78 -3.17
C SER A 168 16.07 26.85 -1.68
N ALA A 169 16.03 25.74 -0.93
CA ALA A 169 16.36 25.73 0.51
C ALA A 169 17.77 25.18 0.84
N GLU A 170 18.58 24.83 -0.17
CA GLU A 170 19.98 24.41 0.00
C GLU A 170 20.99 25.51 -0.40
N ARG A 171 20.61 26.79 -0.27
CA ARG A 171 21.55 27.93 -0.38
C ARG A 171 21.63 28.71 0.92
#